data_AF-A0A6M5YK29-F1
#
_entry.id   AF-A0A6M5YK29-F1
#
_cell.length_a   1.000
_cell.length_b   1.000
_cell.length_c   1.000
_cell.angle_alpha   90.00
_cell.angle_beta   90.00
_cell.angle_gamma   90.00
#
_symmetry.space_group_name_H-M   'P 1'
#
loop_
_entity.id
_entity.type
_entity.pdbx_description
1 polymer ?
#
loop_
_entity_poly.entity_id
_entity_poly.type
_entity_poly.pdbx_seq_one_letter_code
_entity_poly.pdbx_strand_id
1 'polypeptide(L)'
;MQELQRAAVELATTIASRLLHERVVAGDFPMDAKVRDMIAQLGADVPVVVRLNPADLDLLKGRLGGAPLSPDRDDPRFVPDPALTRGGCQVEGRESMLMSDVTRELEDIRADLLRSIDNARP
;
A
#
# COMPACT_ATOMS: atom_id res chain seq x y z
N MET A 1 -30.38 13.80 4.14
CA MET A 1 -29.18 13.95 3.29
C MET A 1 -27.97 13.22 3.88
N GLN A 2 -27.63 13.41 5.16
CA GLN A 2 -26.47 12.74 5.78
C GLN A 2 -26.55 11.21 5.78
N GLU A 3 -27.74 10.64 6.00
CA GLU A 3 -27.93 9.17 5.95
C GLU A 3 -27.61 8.60 4.56
N LEU A 4 -28.03 9.30 3.50
CA LEU A 4 -27.69 8.92 2.12
C LEU A 4 -26.19 9.08 1.83
N GLN A 5 -25.55 10.14 2.33
CA GLN A 5 -24.10 10.33 2.18
C GLN A 5 -23.31 9.24 2.90
N ARG A 6 -23.69 8.89 4.13
CA ARG A 6 -23.09 7.79 4.89
C ARG A 6 -23.27 6.46 4.16
N ALA A 7 -24.49 6.14 3.72
CA ALA A 7 -24.76 4.93 2.93
C ALA A 7 -23.93 4.87 1.64
N ALA A 8 -23.74 6.01 0.97
CA ALA A 8 -22.90 6.10 -0.22
C ALA A 8 -21.41 5.82 0.09
N VAL A 9 -20.87 6.37 1.19
CA VAL A 9 -19.48 6.09 1.63
C VAL A 9 -19.30 4.62 1.99
N GLU A 10 -20.26 4.02 2.69
CA GLU A 10 -20.21 2.59 3.04
C GLU A 10 -20.22 1.71 1.79
N LEU A 11 -21.12 1.99 0.84
CA LEU A 11 -21.21 1.25 -0.42
C LEU A 11 -19.92 1.41 -1.24
N ALA A 12 -19.44 2.65 -1.39
CA ALA A 12 -18.21 2.93 -2.14
C ALA A 12 -17.00 2.21 -1.54
N THR A 13 -16.85 2.25 -0.21
CA THR A 13 -15.75 1.54 0.46
C THR A 13 -15.89 0.04 0.30
N THR A 14 -17.09 -0.52 0.44
CA THR A 14 -17.33 -1.96 0.25
C THR A 14 -16.92 -2.42 -1.16
N ILE A 15 -17.29 -1.66 -2.19
CA ILE A 15 -16.91 -1.94 -3.57
C ILE A 15 -15.39 -1.81 -3.74
N ALA A 16 -14.79 -0.74 -3.20
CA ALA A 16 -13.34 -0.53 -3.26
C ALA A 16 -12.56 -1.67 -2.59
N SER A 17 -12.99 -2.12 -1.41
CA SER A 17 -12.37 -3.25 -0.69
C SER A 17 -12.42 -4.53 -1.51
N ARG A 18 -13.56 -4.78 -2.17
CA ARG A 18 -13.72 -5.94 -3.04
C ARG A 18 -12.79 -5.86 -4.26
N LEU A 19 -12.77 -4.74 -4.97
CA LEU A 19 -11.91 -4.54 -6.14
C LEU A 19 -10.43 -4.66 -5.78
N LEU A 20 -10.04 -4.08 -4.65
CA LEU A 20 -8.68 -4.16 -4.13
C LEU A 20 -8.30 -5.61 -3.82
N HIS A 21 -9.16 -6.34 -3.11
CA HIS A 21 -8.95 -7.75 -2.82
C HIS A 21 -8.81 -8.59 -4.10
N GLU A 22 -9.69 -8.39 -5.07
CA GLU A 22 -9.63 -9.09 -6.36
C GLU A 22 -8.30 -8.82 -7.08
N ARG A 23 -7.83 -7.57 -7.11
CA ARG A 23 -6.53 -7.22 -7.72
C ARG A 23 -5.34 -7.81 -6.98
N VAL A 24 -5.38 -7.81 -5.65
CA VAL A 24 -4.35 -8.45 -4.83
C VAL A 24 -4.34 -9.95 -5.14
N VAL A 25 -5.48 -10.65 -5.04
CA VAL A 25 -5.56 -12.09 -5.32
C VAL A 25 -5.11 -12.42 -6.75
N ALA A 26 -5.51 -11.63 -7.75
CA ALA A 26 -5.10 -11.81 -9.16
C ALA A 26 -3.62 -11.55 -9.41
N GLY A 27 -2.90 -10.93 -8.45
CA GLY A 27 -1.51 -10.55 -8.63
C GLY A 27 -1.32 -9.33 -9.53
N ASP A 28 -2.35 -8.49 -9.65
CA ASP A 28 -2.40 -7.26 -10.47
C ASP A 28 -2.30 -5.98 -9.63
N PHE A 29 -2.05 -6.12 -8.33
CA PHE A 29 -1.80 -4.99 -7.46
C PHE A 29 -0.42 -4.37 -7.78
N PRO A 30 -0.30 -3.04 -7.97
CA PRO A 30 0.93 -2.37 -8.42
C PRO A 30 1.95 -2.21 -7.28
N MET A 31 2.49 -3.34 -6.78
CA MET A 31 3.46 -3.35 -5.68
C MET A 31 4.73 -2.54 -5.98
N ASP A 32 5.17 -2.51 -7.23
CA ASP A 32 6.33 -1.73 -7.65
C ASP A 32 6.13 -0.22 -7.42
N ALA A 33 4.96 0.31 -7.77
CA ALA A 33 4.60 1.71 -7.51
C ALA A 33 4.51 1.97 -6.01
N LYS A 34 3.85 1.08 -5.27
CA LYS A 34 3.69 1.22 -3.81
C LYS A 34 5.03 1.27 -3.07
N VAL A 35 5.95 0.36 -3.41
CA VAL A 35 7.28 0.33 -2.80
C VAL A 35 8.08 1.57 -3.19
N ARG A 36 8.01 2.03 -4.46
CA ARG A 36 8.65 3.29 -4.87
C ARG A 36 8.16 4.49 -4.05
N ASP A 37 6.85 4.61 -3.85
CA ASP A 37 6.27 5.71 -3.09
C ASP A 37 6.75 5.70 -1.62
N MET A 38 6.86 4.52 -1.00
CA MET A 38 7.38 4.40 0.37
C MET A 38 8.88 4.68 0.45
N ILE A 39 9.66 4.23 -0.52
CA ILE A 39 11.10 4.56 -0.60
C ILE A 39 11.31 6.06 -0.79
N ALA A 40 10.46 6.72 -1.57
CA ALA A 40 10.49 8.17 -1.74
C ALA A 40 10.21 8.90 -0.43
N GLN A 41 9.26 8.40 0.39
CA GLN A 41 8.95 8.96 1.71
C GLN A 41 10.11 8.85 2.70
N LEU A 42 10.94 7.79 2.63
CA LEU A 42 12.14 7.66 3.45
C LEU A 42 13.21 8.73 3.13
N GLY A 43 13.13 9.40 1.97
CA GLY A 43 14.14 10.36 1.57
C GLY A 43 15.52 9.72 1.52
N ALA A 44 16.56 10.40 2.01
CA ALA A 44 17.96 9.94 1.94
C ALA A 44 18.32 8.83 2.97
N ASP A 45 17.34 8.23 3.64
CA ASP A 45 17.57 7.22 4.68
C ASP A 45 17.93 5.84 4.07
N VAL A 46 19.21 5.66 3.73
CA VAL A 46 19.76 4.49 3.04
C VAL A 46 20.86 3.79 3.86
N PRO A 47 21.09 2.46 3.71
CA PRO A 47 20.47 1.53 2.75
C PRO A 47 19.02 1.17 3.10
N VAL A 48 18.24 0.77 2.10
CA VAL A 48 16.83 0.40 2.28
C VAL A 48 16.63 -1.11 2.19
N VAL A 49 15.89 -1.66 3.15
CA VAL A 49 15.40 -3.04 3.15
C VAL A 49 13.89 -3.04 2.95
N VAL A 50 13.42 -3.76 1.94
CA VAL A 50 11.98 -3.91 1.65
C VAL A 50 11.56 -5.33 2.00
N ARG A 51 10.64 -5.46 2.96
CA ARG A 51 9.97 -6.72 3.29
C ARG A 51 8.61 -6.79 2.62
N LEU A 52 8.35 -7.89 1.93
CA LEU A 52 7.10 -8.16 1.22
C LEU A 52 6.63 -9.58 1.52
N ASN A 53 5.33 -9.82 1.36
CA ASN A 53 4.83 -11.19 1.25
C ASN A 53 5.57 -11.93 0.13
N PRO A 54 5.95 -13.23 0.29
CA PRO A 54 6.69 -13.98 -0.72
C PRO A 54 6.02 -13.97 -2.10
N ALA A 55 4.69 -14.10 -2.18
CA ALA A 55 3.98 -14.10 -3.45
C ALA A 55 4.06 -12.74 -4.16
N ASP A 56 4.00 -11.65 -3.40
CA ASP A 56 4.10 -10.30 -3.96
C ASP A 56 5.54 -9.97 -4.37
N LEU A 57 6.54 -10.50 -3.66
CA LEU A 57 7.94 -10.39 -4.05
C LEU A 57 8.23 -11.11 -5.37
N ASP A 58 7.68 -12.30 -5.56
CA ASP A 58 7.85 -13.06 -6.80
C ASP A 58 7.19 -12.34 -7.98
N LEU A 59 5.99 -11.79 -7.78
CA LEU A 59 5.31 -10.96 -8.78
C LEU A 59 6.12 -9.70 -9.13
N LEU A 60 6.66 -9.01 -8.11
CA LEU A 60 7.48 -7.82 -8.30
C LEU A 60 8.73 -8.14 -9.12
N LYS A 61 9.46 -9.20 -8.77
CA LYS A 61 10.64 -9.65 -9.51
C LYS A 61 10.31 -10.03 -10.96
N GLY A 62 9.19 -10.72 -11.16
CA GLY A 62 8.71 -11.08 -12.49
C GLY A 62 8.40 -9.86 -13.36
N ARG A 63 7.78 -8.82 -12.79
CA ARG A 63 7.49 -7.57 -13.51
C ARG A 63 8.72 -6.73 -13.80
N LEU A 64 9.66 -6.65 -12.85
CA LEU A 64 10.90 -5.90 -13.04
C LEU A 64 11.81 -6.55 -14.10
N GLY A 65 11.75 -7.88 -14.25
CA GLY A 65 12.54 -8.58 -15.27
C GLY A 65 14.06 -8.35 -15.11
N GLY A 66 14.53 -8.09 -13.88
CA GLY A 66 15.92 -7.75 -13.59
C GLY A 66 16.28 -6.26 -13.71
N ALA A 67 15.34 -5.40 -14.10
CA ALA A 67 15.52 -3.95 -14.02
C ALA A 67 15.50 -3.49 -12.55
N PRO A 68 16.26 -2.42 -12.21
CA PRO A 68 16.20 -1.83 -10.89
C PRO A 68 14.80 -1.28 -10.60
N LEU A 69 14.40 -1.24 -9.33
CA LEU A 69 13.10 -0.69 -8.95
C LEU A 69 13.04 0.82 -9.23
N SER A 70 14.17 1.50 -9.04
CA SER A 70 14.35 2.94 -9.28
C SER A 70 15.70 3.17 -9.96
N PRO A 71 15.76 3.77 -11.16
CA PRO A 71 17.02 3.96 -11.88
C PRO A 71 17.96 4.95 -11.19
N ASP A 72 17.42 5.89 -10.40
CA ASP A 72 18.17 6.99 -9.79
C ASP A 72 18.67 6.69 -8.36
N ARG A 73 18.52 5.45 -7.87
CA ARG A 73 18.88 5.06 -6.50
C ARG A 73 19.51 3.68 -6.47
N ASP A 74 20.31 3.41 -5.44
CA ASP A 74 20.73 2.05 -5.13
C ASP A 74 19.50 1.16 -4.94
N ASP A 75 19.55 -0.04 -5.52
CA ASP A 75 18.44 -0.98 -5.43
C ASP A 75 18.23 -1.42 -3.98
N PRO A 76 16.97 -1.39 -3.49
CA PRO A 76 16.68 -1.85 -2.14
C PRO A 76 16.92 -3.36 -2.03
N ARG A 77 17.34 -3.79 -0.84
CA ARG A 77 17.42 -5.21 -0.53
C ARG A 77 16.01 -5.75 -0.27
N PHE A 78 15.51 -6.58 -1.16
CA PHE A 78 14.23 -7.27 -0.95
C PHE A 78 14.39 -8.52 -0.06
N VAL A 79 13.48 -8.67 0.90
CA VAL A 79 13.42 -9.80 1.83
C VAL A 79 11.99 -10.35 1.85
N PRO A 80 11.78 -11.65 1.62
CA PRO A 80 10.46 -12.26 1.80
C PRO A 80 10.11 -12.34 3.28
N ASP A 81 8.88 -11.96 3.63
CA ASP A 81 8.32 -12.06 4.97
C ASP A 81 6.89 -12.62 4.90
N PRO A 82 6.68 -13.91 5.27
CA PRO A 82 5.37 -14.54 5.23
C PRO A 82 4.40 -14.01 6.29
N ALA A 83 4.86 -13.22 7.28
CA ALA A 83 3.99 -12.60 8.26
C ALA A 83 3.26 -11.35 7.71
N LEU A 84 3.74 -10.79 6.59
CA LEU A 84 3.08 -9.67 5.93
C LEU A 84 1.89 -10.14 5.10
N THR A 85 0.80 -9.37 5.18
CA THR A 85 -0.39 -9.55 4.35
C THR A 85 -0.07 -9.31 2.88
N ARG A 86 -0.78 -10.01 1.99
CA ARG A 86 -0.72 -9.77 0.55
C ARG A 86 -1.12 -8.31 0.25
N GLY A 87 -0.35 -7.62 -0.60
CA GLY A 87 -0.55 -6.20 -0.91
C GLY A 87 -0.03 -5.24 0.18
N GLY A 88 0.50 -5.76 1.28
CA GLY A 88 1.22 -5.01 2.30
C GLY A 88 2.72 -4.96 2.03
N CYS A 89 3.39 -3.97 2.62
CA CYS A 89 4.84 -3.87 2.56
C CYS A 89 5.41 -3.12 3.76
N GLN A 90 6.65 -3.45 4.08
CA GLN A 90 7.44 -2.75 5.09
C GLN A 90 8.73 -2.31 4.44
N VAL A 91 9.08 -1.04 4.64
CA VAL A 91 10.29 -0.43 4.11
C VAL A 91 11.08 0.15 5.28
N GLU A 92 12.31 -0.33 5.45
CA GLU A 92 13.20 0.03 6.55
C GLU A 92 14.43 0.75 5.97
N GLY A 93 14.65 1.99 6.39
CA GLY A 93 15.89 2.73 6.19
C GLY A 93 16.88 2.49 7.33
N ARG A 94 17.84 3.39 7.51
CA ARG A 94 18.80 3.34 8.62
C ARG A 94 18.20 3.82 9.93
N GLU A 95 17.38 4.87 9.89
CA GLU A 95 16.83 5.52 11.09
C GLU A 95 15.32 5.40 11.19
N SER A 96 14.64 5.04 10.10
CA SER A 96 13.18 5.01 10.04
C SER A 96 12.64 3.75 9.39
N MET A 97 11.39 3.42 9.75
CA MET A 97 10.67 2.27 9.21
C MET A 97 9.24 2.69 8.91
N LEU A 98 8.81 2.42 7.67
CA LEU A 98 7.45 2.66 7.18
C LEU A 98 6.77 1.32 6.94
N MET A 99 5.50 1.24 7.30
CA MET A 99 4.65 0.08 7.05
C MET A 99 3.40 0.53 6.30
N SER A 100 3.00 -0.28 5.34
CA SER A 100 1.75 -0.09 4.61
C SER A 100 0.97 -1.40 4.59
N ASP A 101 -0.32 -1.28 4.91
CA ASP A 101 -1.33 -2.29 4.63
C ASP A 101 -2.45 -1.60 3.85
N VAL A 102 -2.67 -2.07 2.62
CA VAL A 102 -3.62 -1.43 1.71
C VAL A 102 -5.08 -1.55 2.17
N THR A 103 -5.41 -2.60 2.94
CA THR A 103 -6.73 -2.75 3.54
C THR A 103 -6.93 -1.69 4.62
N ARG A 104 -5.93 -1.51 5.48
CA ARG A 104 -5.93 -0.49 6.52
C ARG A 104 -6.02 0.91 5.96
N GLU A 105 -5.28 1.21 4.89
CA GLU A 105 -5.35 2.51 4.22
C GLU A 105 -6.76 2.84 3.71
N LEU A 106 -7.48 1.85 3.19
CA LEU A 106 -8.86 2.04 2.74
C LEU A 106 -9.82 2.25 3.93
N GLU A 107 -9.58 1.56 5.05
CA GLU A 107 -10.34 1.78 6.29
C GLU A 107 -10.12 3.19 6.85
N ASP A 108 -8.89 3.69 6.80
CA ASP A 108 -8.53 5.05 7.22
C ASP A 108 -9.25 6.10 6.35
N ILE A 109 -9.25 5.91 5.02
CA ILE A 109 -10.01 6.77 4.07
C ILE A 109 -11.50 6.78 4.41
N ARG A 110 -12.09 5.60 4.66
CA ARG A 110 -13.51 5.50 5.06
C ARG A 110 -13.77 6.27 6.37
N ALA A 111 -12.90 6.11 7.36
CA ALA A 111 -13.04 6.78 8.65
C ALA A 111 -12.96 8.31 8.49
N ASP A 112 -12.02 8.81 7.68
CA ASP A 112 -11.89 10.24 7.38
C ASP A 112 -13.11 10.81 6.67
N LEU A 113 -13.62 10.11 5.65
CA LEU A 113 -14.83 10.52 4.94
C LEU A 113 -16.04 10.60 5.88
N LEU A 114 -16.25 9.58 6.73
CA LEU A 114 -17.34 9.59 7.71
C LEU A 114 -17.18 10.72 8.74
N ARG A 115 -15.96 10.94 9.25
CA ARG A 115 -15.66 12.08 10.16
C ARG A 115 -15.97 13.42 9.49
N SER A 116 -15.62 13.59 8.22
CA SER A 116 -15.87 14.83 7.50
C SER A 116 -17.37 15.14 7.34
N ILE A 117 -18.20 14.12 7.13
CA ILE A 117 -19.67 14.27 7.08
C ILE A 117 -20.21 14.74 8.43
N ASP A 118 -19.68 14.20 9.52
CA ASP A 118 -20.09 14.55 10.87
C ASP A 118 -19.63 15.98 11.26
N ASN A 119 -18.46 16.41 10.79
CA ASN A 119 -17.86 17.73 11.04
C ASN A 119 -18.41 18.86 10.14
N ALA A 120 -19.06 18.55 9.01
CA ALA A 120 -19.62 19.54 8.08
C ALA A 120 -20.90 20.24 8.60
N ARG A 121 -21.02 20.40 9.92
CA ARG A 121 -22.13 21.13 10.56
C ARG A 121 -22.10 22.61 10.19
N PRO A 122 -23.25 23.22 9.83
CA PRO A 122 -23.50 24.63 10.06
C PRO A 122 -23.74 24.91 11.56
#